data_AF-A0A7V5JHL4-F1
#
_entry.id   AF-A0A7V5JHL4-F1
#
_cell.length_a   1.000
_cell.length_b   1.000
_cell.length_c   1.000
_cell.angle_alpha   90.00
_cell.angle_beta   90.00
_cell.angle_gamma   90.00
#
_symmetry.space_group_name_H-M   'P 1'
#
loop_
_entity.id
_entity.type
_entity.pdbx_description
1 polymer ?
#
loop_
_entity_poly.entity_id
_entity_poly.type
_entity_poly.pdbx_seq_one_letter_code
_entity_poly.pdbx_strand_id
1 'polypeptide(L)'
;MLALQDSIREHGYTLSRVQRVDIGLTTFGYKTDKYRVVFFGRPEEIRRLSRAYPDLIPYLPLKIAIFAENDQTLLVTANPVLLERFYRHPELRPVFERWARDIQDMLDEVREAE
;
A
#
# COMPACT_ATOMS: atom_id res chain seq x y z
N MET A 1 3.10 4.24 13.13
CA MET A 1 1.72 4.19 12.53
C MET A 1 1.20 5.57 12.18
N LEU A 2 1.33 6.55 13.08
CA LEU A 2 0.99 7.94 12.78
C LEU A 2 1.84 8.47 11.63
N ALA A 3 3.17 8.25 11.67
CA ALA A 3 4.10 8.62 10.61
C ALA A 3 3.64 8.16 9.21
N LEU A 4 3.27 6.88 9.05
CA LEU A 4 2.79 6.38 7.75
C LEU A 4 1.46 7.03 7.32
N GLN A 5 0.53 7.24 8.26
CA GLN A 5 -0.74 7.86 7.92
C GLN A 5 -0.57 9.34 7.52
N ASP A 6 0.35 10.04 8.17
CA ASP A 6 0.66 11.44 7.89
C ASP A 6 1.37 11.56 6.55
N SER A 7 2.40 10.74 6.30
CA SER A 7 3.08 10.65 5.00
C SER A 7 2.11 10.33 3.84
N ILE A 8 1.22 9.34 4.00
CA ILE A 8 0.17 9.04 2.99
C ILE A 8 -0.67 10.29 2.68
N ARG A 9 -1.04 11.08 3.70
CA ARG A 9 -1.87 12.28 3.53
C ARG A 9 -1.09 13.41 2.84
N GLU A 10 0.17 13.62 3.21
CA GLU A 10 1.04 14.65 2.65
C GLU A 10 1.30 14.43 1.16
N HIS A 11 1.40 13.17 0.73
CA HIS A 11 1.47 12.78 -0.69
C HIS A 11 0.11 12.84 -1.43
N GLY A 12 -0.94 13.36 -0.78
CA GLY A 12 -2.26 13.55 -1.37
C GLY A 12 -3.07 12.26 -1.55
N TYR A 13 -2.73 11.19 -0.82
CA TYR A 13 -3.51 9.96 -0.78
C TYR A 13 -4.47 9.95 0.41
N THR A 14 -5.52 9.15 0.32
CA THR A 14 -6.44 8.90 1.43
C THR A 14 -6.28 7.47 1.91
N LEU A 15 -6.15 7.28 3.22
CA LEU A 15 -6.24 5.97 3.85
C LEU A 15 -7.69 5.48 3.78
N SER A 16 -7.92 4.33 3.15
CA SER A 16 -9.26 3.77 3.00
C SER A 16 -9.62 2.79 4.13
N ARG A 17 -8.65 1.96 4.56
CA ARG A 17 -8.88 0.92 5.57
C ARG A 17 -7.56 0.45 6.18
N VAL A 18 -7.57 0.15 7.48
CA VAL A 18 -6.53 -0.67 8.12
C VAL A 18 -7.13 -2.02 8.47
N GLN A 19 -6.58 -3.10 7.91
CA GLN A 19 -6.96 -4.45 8.24
C GLN A 19 -6.02 -5.00 9.32
N ARG A 20 -6.59 -5.43 10.44
CA ARG A 20 -5.87 -6.09 11.54
C ARG A 20 -5.85 -7.60 11.34
N VAL A 21 -4.79 -8.10 10.70
CA VAL A 21 -4.63 -9.52 10.38
C VAL A 21 -4.29 -10.31 11.65
N ASP A 22 -3.52 -9.69 12.55
CA ASP A 22 -3.19 -10.19 13.87
C ASP A 22 -4.40 -10.63 14.69
N ILE A 23 -5.49 -9.85 14.72
CA ILE A 23 -6.72 -10.23 15.44
C ILE A 23 -7.31 -11.51 14.85
N GLY A 24 -7.40 -11.61 13.53
CA GLY A 24 -7.97 -12.77 12.87
C GLY A 24 -7.17 -14.02 13.18
N LEU A 25 -5.85 -13.95 13.00
CA LEU A 25 -4.94 -15.06 13.27
C LEU A 25 -4.98 -15.52 14.73
N THR A 26 -4.94 -14.58 15.69
CA THR A 26 -5.04 -14.91 17.11
C THR A 26 -6.40 -15.53 17.47
N THR A 27 -7.50 -15.05 16.87
CA THR A 27 -8.83 -15.64 17.03
C THR A 27 -8.89 -17.10 16.55
N PHE A 28 -8.10 -17.45 15.52
CA PHE A 28 -7.98 -18.82 15.02
C PHE A 28 -6.91 -19.67 15.74
N GLY A 29 -6.29 -19.15 16.81
CA GLY A 29 -5.33 -19.88 17.64
C GLY A 29 -3.87 -19.80 17.17
N TYR A 30 -3.55 -18.96 16.18
CA TYR A 30 -2.17 -18.74 15.75
C TYR A 30 -1.44 -17.78 16.68
N LYS A 31 -0.17 -18.09 16.97
CA LYS A 31 0.76 -17.13 17.60
C LYS A 31 1.32 -16.23 16.51
N THR A 32 1.05 -14.93 16.61
CA THR A 32 1.57 -13.92 15.69
C THR A 32 1.78 -12.63 16.47
N ASP A 33 2.77 -11.85 16.05
CA ASP A 33 2.92 -10.48 16.48
C ASP A 33 2.01 -9.53 15.67
N LYS A 34 2.21 -8.22 15.85
CA LYS A 34 1.52 -7.17 15.09
C LYS A 34 1.61 -7.50 13.60
N TYR A 35 0.46 -7.59 12.94
CA TYR A 35 0.35 -7.72 11.49
C TYR A 35 -0.89 -6.97 11.00
N ARG A 36 -0.66 -5.93 10.20
CA ARG A 36 -1.68 -5.05 9.64
C ARG A 36 -1.45 -4.81 8.16
N VAL A 37 -2.53 -4.54 7.43
CA VAL A 37 -2.46 -4.08 6.04
C VAL A 37 -3.18 -2.75 5.94
N VAL A 38 -2.45 -1.72 5.51
CA VAL A 38 -2.98 -0.37 5.29
C VAL A 38 -3.29 -0.21 3.82
N PHE A 39 -4.55 0.09 3.50
CA PHE A 39 -5.03 0.34 2.15
C PHE A 39 -5.18 1.85 1.94
N PHE A 40 -4.70 2.36 0.80
CA PHE A 40 -4.72 3.78 0.49
C PHE A 40 -4.78 4.06 -1.01
N GLY A 41 -5.23 5.25 -1.37
CA GLY A 41 -5.36 5.65 -2.76
C GLY A 41 -5.95 7.03 -2.93
N ARG A 42 -5.92 7.54 -4.16
CA ARG A 42 -6.68 8.74 -4.56
C ARG A 42 -8.05 8.29 -5.08
N PRO A 43 -9.18 8.64 -4.41
CA PRO A 43 -10.49 8.07 -4.73
C PRO A 43 -10.92 8.24 -6.20
N GLU A 44 -10.70 9.43 -6.77
CA GLU A 44 -11.04 9.77 -8.15
C GLU A 44 -10.19 8.97 -9.13
N GLU A 45 -8.91 8.81 -8.84
CA GLU A 45 -8.00 8.01 -9.65
C GLU A 45 -8.36 6.53 -9.60
N ILE A 46 -8.64 5.97 -8.43
CA ILE A 46 -9.09 4.58 -8.29
C ILE A 46 -10.35 4.37 -9.13
N ARG A 47 -11.38 5.22 -8.96
CA ARG A 47 -12.63 5.11 -9.73
C ARG A 47 -12.39 5.19 -11.24
N ARG A 48 -11.52 6.11 -11.69
CA ARG A 48 -11.18 6.26 -13.11
C ARG A 48 -10.46 5.02 -13.65
N LEU A 49 -9.44 4.54 -12.94
CA LEU A 49 -8.64 3.39 -13.35
C LEU A 49 -9.45 2.10 -13.34
N SER A 50 -10.29 1.86 -12.32
CA SER A 50 -11.16 0.68 -12.30
C SER A 50 -12.18 0.65 -13.44
N ARG A 51 -12.61 1.82 -13.94
CA ARG A 51 -13.51 1.90 -15.11
C ARG A 51 -12.77 1.69 -16.44
N ALA A 52 -11.59 2.30 -16.57
CA ALA A 52 -10.80 2.25 -17.81
C ALA A 52 -10.05 0.92 -17.98
N TYR A 53 -9.61 0.31 -16.87
CA TYR A 53 -8.83 -0.93 -16.80
C TYR A 53 -9.41 -1.85 -15.71
N PRO A 54 -10.55 -2.52 -15.96
CA PRO A 54 -11.19 -3.38 -14.96
C PRO A 54 -10.30 -4.54 -14.48
N ASP A 55 -9.38 -5.00 -15.32
CA ASP A 55 -8.38 -6.00 -14.99
C ASP A 55 -7.32 -5.50 -13.99
N LEU A 56 -7.21 -4.20 -13.75
CA LEU A 56 -6.34 -3.59 -12.73
C LEU A 56 -6.99 -3.60 -11.33
N ILE A 57 -8.29 -3.84 -11.21
CA ILE A 57 -9.04 -3.84 -9.93
C ILE A 57 -8.36 -4.68 -8.83
N PRO A 58 -7.82 -5.89 -9.08
CA PRO A 58 -7.16 -6.69 -8.03
C PRO A 58 -5.96 -6.02 -7.36
N TYR A 59 -5.37 -5.00 -7.99
CA TYR A 59 -4.23 -4.24 -7.50
C TYR A 59 -4.62 -2.89 -6.88
N LEU A 60 -5.93 -2.62 -6.78
CA LEU A 60 -6.48 -1.38 -6.23
C LEU A 60 -7.34 -1.66 -4.99
N PRO A 61 -7.31 -0.80 -3.95
CA PRO A 61 -6.35 0.29 -3.74
C PRO A 61 -4.92 -0.23 -3.46
N LEU A 62 -3.94 0.68 -3.47
CA LEU A 62 -2.57 0.35 -3.05
C LEU A 62 -2.55 -0.08 -1.58
N LYS A 63 -1.55 -0.87 -1.20
CA LYS A 63 -1.45 -1.41 0.17
C LYS A 63 -0.03 -1.51 0.67
N ILE A 64 0.18 -1.23 1.95
CA ILE A 64 1.42 -1.51 2.69
C ILE A 64 1.09 -2.49 3.82
N ALA A 65 1.83 -3.60 3.88
CA ALA A 65 1.82 -4.51 5.01
C ALA A 65 2.79 -4.02 6.08
N ILE A 66 2.35 -4.05 7.33
CA ILE A 66 3.13 -3.69 8.51
C ILE A 66 3.12 -4.88 9.43
N PHE A 67 4.28 -5.44 9.72
CA PHE A 67 4.37 -6.55 10.65
C PHE A 67 5.63 -6.45 11.51
N ALA A 68 5.57 -7.03 12.70
CA ALA A 68 6.73 -7.17 13.55
C ALA A 68 7.39 -8.53 13.32
N GLU A 69 8.71 -8.51 13.18
CA GLU A 69 9.56 -9.69 13.10
C GLU A 69 10.71 -9.51 14.09
N ASN A 70 10.71 -10.34 15.14
CA ASN A 70 11.55 -10.14 16.32
C ASN A 70 11.36 -8.72 16.90
N ASP A 71 12.44 -7.98 17.12
CA ASP A 71 12.42 -6.64 17.68
C ASP A 71 12.25 -5.53 16.62
N GLN A 72 11.99 -5.89 15.35
CA GLN A 72 11.87 -4.94 14.24
C GLN A 72 10.44 -4.85 13.72
N THR A 73 10.03 -3.64 13.32
CA THR A 73 8.81 -3.44 12.54
C THR A 73 9.18 -3.27 11.07
N LEU A 74 8.63 -4.12 10.22
CA LEU A 74 8.85 -4.11 8.78
C LEU A 74 7.64 -3.52 8.06
N LEU A 75 7.91 -2.69 7.06
CA LEU A 75 6.94 -2.18 6.11
C LEU A 75 7.26 -2.75 4.73
N VAL A 76 6.29 -3.41 4.12
CA VAL A 76 6.48 -4.08 2.82
C VAL A 76 5.30 -3.80 1.90
N THR A 77 5.58 -3.58 0.63
CA THR A 77 4.59 -3.33 -0.42
C THR A 77 5.05 -3.91 -1.74
N ALA A 78 4.10 -4.16 -2.65
CA ALA A 78 4.42 -4.56 -4.00
C ALA A 78 4.94 -3.36 -4.80
N ASN A 79 5.98 -3.55 -5.61
CA ASN A 79 6.47 -2.51 -6.51
C ASN A 79 5.52 -2.35 -7.71
N PRO A 80 4.82 -1.20 -7.86
CA PRO A 80 3.84 -1.00 -8.93
C PRO A 80 4.43 -1.06 -10.34
N VAL A 81 5.72 -0.74 -10.53
CA VAL A 81 6.40 -0.81 -11.85
C VAL A 81 6.40 -2.24 -12.40
N LEU A 82 6.32 -3.27 -11.54
CA LEU A 82 6.22 -4.66 -12.01
C LEU A 82 4.92 -4.93 -12.79
N LEU A 83 3.88 -4.11 -12.61
CA LEU A 83 2.63 -4.21 -13.37
C LEU A 83 2.83 -3.89 -14.85
N GLU A 84 3.84 -3.10 -15.23
CA GLU A 84 4.14 -2.81 -16.65
C GLU A 84 4.42 -4.07 -17.48
N ARG A 85 4.87 -5.15 -16.84
CA ARG A 85 5.11 -6.45 -17.49
C ARG A 85 3.81 -7.10 -17.96
N PHE A 86 2.71 -6.81 -17.28
CA PHE A 86 1.40 -7.42 -17.50
C PHE A 86 0.44 -6.49 -18.24
N TYR A 87 0.56 -5.17 -18.05
CA TYR A 87 -0.32 -4.16 -18.66
C TYR A 87 0.43 -3.35 -19.71
N ARG A 88 0.21 -3.67 -21.00
CA ARG A 88 0.87 -3.01 -22.15
C ARG A 88 0.15 -1.73 -22.61
N HIS A 89 -0.36 -0.97 -21.65
CA HIS A 89 -1.06 0.30 -21.87
C HIS A 89 -0.07 1.45 -21.61
N PRO A 90 0.40 2.18 -22.63
CA PRO A 90 1.38 3.26 -22.47
C PRO A 90 0.99 4.31 -21.43
N GLU A 91 -0.31 4.56 -21.30
CA GLU A 91 -0.89 5.51 -20.36
C GLU A 91 -0.87 5.05 -18.89
N LEU A 92 -0.70 3.75 -18.62
CA LEU A 92 -0.58 3.23 -17.25
C LEU A 92 0.85 3.31 -16.71
N ARG A 93 1.85 3.29 -17.59
CA ARG A 93 3.26 3.42 -17.20
C ARG A 93 3.54 4.63 -16.30
N PRO A 94 3.18 5.88 -16.65
CA PRO A 94 3.44 7.02 -15.77
C PRO A 94 2.69 6.93 -14.44
N VAL A 95 1.56 6.23 -14.39
CA VAL A 95 0.81 5.99 -13.14
C VAL A 95 1.59 5.05 -12.22
N PHE A 96 2.08 3.93 -12.76
CA PHE A 96 2.87 2.95 -12.00
C PHE A 96 4.20 3.51 -11.52
N GLU A 97 4.91 4.24 -12.40
CA GLU A 97 6.16 4.91 -12.04
C GLU A 97 5.94 5.96 -10.94
N ARG A 98 4.85 6.73 -11.00
CA ARG A 98 4.51 7.69 -9.95
C ARG A 98 4.17 7.00 -8.64
N TRP A 99 3.31 5.98 -8.66
CA TRP A 99 3.00 5.22 -7.44
C TRP A 99 4.25 4.61 -6.80
N ALA A 100 5.18 4.09 -7.60
CA ALA A 100 6.43 3.54 -7.07
C ALA A 100 7.31 4.60 -6.38
N ARG A 101 7.42 5.80 -6.97
CA ARG A 101 8.13 6.92 -6.34
C ARG A 101 7.46 7.37 -5.05
N ASP A 102 6.16 7.67 -5.10
CA ASP A 102 5.42 8.13 -3.93
C ASP A 102 5.50 7.11 -2.78
N ILE A 103 5.40 5.81 -3.10
CA ILE A 103 5.57 4.74 -2.11
C ILE A 103 6.98 4.72 -1.51
N GLN A 104 8.01 4.86 -2.35
CA GLN A 104 9.40 4.86 -1.88
C GLN A 104 9.64 6.03 -0.92
N ASP A 105 9.19 7.23 -1.30
CA ASP A 105 9.29 8.43 -0.49
C ASP A 105 8.57 8.25 0.85
N MET A 106 7.34 7.70 0.85
CA MET A 106 6.60 7.40 2.08
C MET A 106 7.35 6.42 3.01
N LEU A 107 7.98 5.39 2.45
CA LEU A 107 8.74 4.41 3.23
C LEU A 107 10.01 5.02 3.82
N ASP A 108 10.69 5.89 3.06
CA ASP A 108 11.88 6.60 3.51
C ASP A 108 11.53 7.62 4.63
N GLU A 109 10.45 8.39 4.48
CA GLU A 109 9.93 9.30 5.51
C GLU A 109 9.57 8.58 6.81
N VAL A 110 8.92 7.42 6.72
CA VAL A 110 8.59 6.62 7.90
C VAL A 110 9.85 6.06 8.57
N ARG A 111 10.86 5.67 7.78
CA ARG A 111 12.15 5.21 8.32
C ARG A 111 12.91 6.32 9.04
N GLU A 112 12.78 7.56 8.59
CA GLU A 112 13.46 8.70 9.22
C GLU A 112 12.74 9.20 10.49
N ALA A 113 11.44 8.95 10.60
CA ALA A 113 10.60 9.41 11.71
C ALA A 113 10.54 8.45 12.92
N GLU A 114 10.94 7.18 12.77
CA GLU A 114 10.86 6.12 13.79
C GLU A 114 12.25 5.59 14.16
#